data_AF-A0A522FMA1-F1
#
_entry.id   AF-A0A522FMA1-F1
#
_cell.length_a   1.000
_cell.length_b   1.000
_cell.length_c   1.000
_cell.angle_alpha   90.00
_cell.angle_beta   90.00
_cell.angle_gamma   90.00
#
_symmetry.space_group_name_H-M   'P 1'
#
loop_
_entity.id
_entity.type
_entity.pdbx_description
1 polymer ?
#
loop_
_entity_poly.entity_id
_entity_poly.type
_entity_poly.pdbx_seq_one_letter_code
_entity_poly.pdbx_strand_id
1 'polypeptide(L)'
;MSWEMIAALANLIIAILAILSYIRTRKEKIILEIKIGKFESIIKEFILSGKVNSTDINEELMTKDIKKLFENENIKISVIDFLSDHYIKGIVEGLLEKELKKYKIVVYVLTNKWYIHPEAVNTEGFGYANIRIDGTWKIKTKWRTFQAYKVAFCLVKKSFIPPATVEGDSDYELIQRINPISYTINIAPEGI
;
A
#
# COMPACT_ATOMS: atom_id res chain seq x y z
N MET A 1 -36.01 10.66 1.32
CA MET A 1 -34.62 10.14 1.32
C MET A 1 -34.28 9.76 -0.11
N SER A 2 -33.25 10.37 -0.71
CA SER A 2 -32.90 10.09 -2.11
C SER A 2 -32.27 8.71 -2.26
N TRP A 3 -32.41 8.10 -3.44
CA TRP A 3 -31.80 6.81 -3.77
C TRP A 3 -30.27 6.81 -3.56
N GLU A 4 -29.63 7.94 -3.81
CA GLU A 4 -28.19 8.14 -3.58
C GLU A 4 -27.81 8.00 -2.10
N MET A 5 -28.66 8.50 -1.20
CA MET A 5 -28.45 8.43 0.25
C MET A 5 -28.59 6.99 0.75
N ILE A 6 -29.52 6.22 0.18
CA ILE A 6 -29.74 4.81 0.49
C ILE A 6 -28.54 3.97 0.02
N ALA A 7 -28.04 4.23 -1.18
CA ALA A 7 -26.86 3.55 -1.72
C ALA A 7 -25.59 3.84 -0.89
N ALA A 8 -25.39 5.09 -0.46
CA ALA A 8 -24.28 5.47 0.40
C ALA A 8 -24.32 4.75 1.76
N LEU A 9 -25.52 4.62 2.35
CA LEU A 9 -25.72 3.92 3.61
C LEU A 9 -25.49 2.41 3.49
N ALA A 10 -25.97 1.79 2.40
CA ALA A 10 -25.74 0.38 2.13
C ALA A 10 -24.24 0.07 1.99
N ASN A 11 -23.52 0.89 1.22
CA ASN A 11 -22.07 0.73 1.03
C ASN A 11 -21.29 0.87 2.35
N LEU A 12 -21.71 1.77 3.23
CA LEU A 12 -21.07 1.93 4.54
C LEU A 12 -21.33 0.73 5.45
N ILE A 13 -22.56 0.20 5.48
CA ILE A 13 -22.91 -0.98 6.27
C ILE A 13 -22.07 -2.18 5.82
N ILE A 14 -21.92 -2.36 4.51
CA ILE A 14 -21.09 -3.41 3.93
C ILE A 14 -19.62 -3.27 4.36
N ALA A 15 -19.06 -2.06 4.29
CA ALA A 15 -17.68 -1.80 4.72
C ALA A 15 -17.48 -2.13 6.20
N ILE A 16 -18.43 -1.76 7.06
CA ILE A 16 -18.39 -2.07 8.50
C ILE A 16 -18.46 -3.58 8.74
N LEU A 17 -19.35 -4.30 8.05
CA LEU A 17 -19.48 -5.76 8.19
C LEU A 17 -18.22 -6.50 7.74
N ALA A 18 -17.57 -6.01 6.68
CA ALA A 18 -16.32 -6.58 6.19
C ALA A 18 -15.16 -6.36 7.19
N ILE A 19 -15.07 -5.18 7.79
CA ILE A 19 -14.09 -4.88 8.86
C ILE A 19 -14.34 -5.77 10.08
N LEU A 20 -15.59 -5.93 10.50
CA LEU A 20 -15.94 -6.78 11.65
C LEU A 20 -15.64 -8.27 11.39
N SER A 21 -15.87 -8.76 10.17
CA SER A 21 -15.52 -10.12 9.76
C SER A 21 -14.00 -10.35 9.76
N TYR A 22 -13.24 -9.35 9.28
CA TYR A 22 -11.78 -9.36 9.30
C TYR A 22 -11.21 -9.38 10.73
N ILE A 23 -11.76 -8.58 11.64
CA ILE A 23 -11.37 -8.58 13.06
C ILE A 23 -11.67 -9.94 13.70
N ARG A 24 -12.84 -10.52 13.41
CA ARG A 24 -13.28 -11.81 13.96
C ARG A 24 -12.34 -12.96 13.57
N THR A 25 -11.80 -12.95 12.36
CA THR A 25 -10.89 -14.01 11.88
C THR A 25 -9.48 -13.91 12.46
N ARG A 26 -9.04 -12.72 12.89
CA ARG A 26 -7.69 -12.49 13.43
C ARG A 26 -7.55 -12.62 14.96
N LYS A 27 -8.65 -12.75 15.72
CA LYS A 27 -8.66 -12.76 17.21
C LYS A 27 -7.93 -11.57 17.85
N GLU A 28 -7.70 -10.49 17.11
CA GLU A 28 -7.06 -9.27 17.64
C GLU A 28 -8.13 -8.30 18.14
N LYS A 29 -7.90 -7.75 19.33
CA LYS A 29 -8.82 -6.83 19.99
C LYS A 29 -8.56 -5.42 19.49
N ILE A 30 -9.10 -5.08 18.33
CA ILE A 30 -9.02 -3.71 17.78
C ILE A 30 -10.17 -2.89 18.36
N ILE A 31 -9.86 -1.86 19.14
CA ILE A 31 -10.84 -0.86 19.60
C ILE A 31 -10.96 0.18 18.49
N LEU A 32 -12.01 0.07 17.67
CA LEU A 32 -12.38 1.08 16.68
C LEU A 32 -13.22 2.16 17.36
N GLU A 33 -12.59 3.25 17.77
CA GLU A 33 -13.30 4.45 18.23
C GLU A 33 -13.71 5.28 17.01
N ILE A 34 -14.77 4.84 16.33
CA ILE A 34 -15.41 5.63 15.29
C ILE A 34 -16.22 6.71 16.02
N LYS A 35 -15.95 8.00 15.76
CA LYS A 35 -16.78 9.12 16.28
C LYS A 35 -18.12 9.15 15.55
N ILE A 36 -19.03 8.27 15.97
CA ILE A 36 -20.38 8.02 15.43
C ILE A 36 -21.40 8.96 16.11
N GLY A 37 -21.22 10.28 16.02
CA GLY A 37 -22.14 11.24 16.67
C GLY A 37 -23.51 11.36 15.99
N LYS A 38 -23.61 11.06 14.67
CA LYS A 38 -24.85 11.17 13.88
C LYS A 38 -25.36 9.84 13.32
N PHE A 39 -24.57 8.77 13.43
CA PHE A 39 -24.86 7.49 12.78
C PHE A 39 -25.64 6.51 13.68
N GLU A 40 -25.54 6.65 15.02
CA GLU A 40 -26.26 5.75 15.94
C GLU A 40 -27.78 5.88 15.84
N SER A 41 -28.31 7.08 15.55
CA SER A 41 -29.77 7.28 15.42
C SER A 41 -30.31 6.57 14.17
N ILE A 42 -29.57 6.63 13.07
CA ILE A 42 -29.97 6.05 11.78
C ILE A 42 -29.94 4.52 11.84
N ILE A 43 -28.92 3.93 12.48
CA ILE A 43 -28.81 2.47 12.63
C ILE A 43 -29.89 1.94 13.58
N LYS A 44 -30.18 2.64 14.69
CA LYS A 44 -31.26 2.24 15.62
C LYS A 44 -32.63 2.29 14.94
N GLU A 45 -32.92 3.31 14.13
CA GLU A 45 -34.18 3.44 13.41
C GLU A 45 -34.34 2.38 12.31
N PHE A 46 -33.25 2.01 11.62
CA PHE A 46 -33.26 0.96 10.59
C PHE A 46 -33.51 -0.44 11.18
N ILE A 47 -32.87 -0.78 12.30
CA ILE A 47 -33.04 -2.08 12.98
C ILE A 47 -34.45 -2.20 13.60
N LEU A 48 -35.00 -1.12 14.16
CA LEU A 48 -36.35 -1.09 14.73
C LEU A 48 -37.46 -1.21 13.69
N SER A 49 -37.19 -0.91 12.41
CA SER A 49 -38.20 -0.94 11.34
C SER A 49 -38.45 -2.33 10.73
N GLY A 50 -37.66 -3.35 11.09
CA GLY A 50 -37.87 -4.75 10.67
C GLY A 50 -37.87 -5.00 9.15
N LYS A 51 -37.30 -4.10 8.34
CA LYS A 51 -37.57 -3.99 6.89
C LYS A 51 -36.49 -4.49 5.94
N VAL A 52 -35.51 -5.27 6.40
CA VAL A 52 -34.49 -5.83 5.49
C VAL A 52 -34.26 -7.31 5.79
N ASN A 53 -34.78 -8.17 4.91
CA ASN A 53 -34.30 -9.54 4.76
C ASN A 53 -33.01 -9.51 3.95
N SER A 54 -32.03 -10.30 4.37
CA SER A 54 -30.63 -10.30 3.89
C SER A 54 -30.42 -10.76 2.44
N THR A 55 -31.47 -10.85 1.62
CA THR A 55 -31.44 -11.50 0.30
C THR A 55 -31.33 -10.55 -0.89
N ASP A 56 -31.45 -9.22 -0.71
CA ASP A 56 -31.42 -8.27 -1.82
C ASP A 56 -30.10 -7.47 -1.95
N ILE A 57 -29.01 -8.02 -1.40
CA ILE A 57 -27.67 -7.44 -1.61
C ILE A 57 -27.10 -8.07 -2.88
N ASN A 58 -27.33 -7.39 -4.00
CA ASN A 58 -26.86 -7.81 -5.31
C ASN A 58 -25.31 -7.77 -5.36
N GLU A 59 -24.66 -8.93 -5.45
CA GLU A 59 -23.19 -9.11 -5.44
C GLU A 59 -22.47 -8.28 -6.54
N GLU A 60 -23.19 -7.87 -7.57
CA GLU A 60 -22.68 -7.16 -8.73
C GLU A 60 -22.31 -5.69 -8.44
N LEU A 61 -22.95 -5.05 -7.44
CA LEU A 61 -22.60 -3.69 -7.02
C LEU A 61 -21.43 -3.65 -6.02
N MET A 62 -21.13 -4.78 -5.37
CA MET A 62 -20.02 -4.90 -4.42
C MET A 62 -18.65 -5.09 -5.08
N THR A 63 -18.55 -5.41 -6.37
CA THR A 63 -17.40 -6.18 -6.85
C THR A 63 -16.22 -5.37 -7.41
N LYS A 64 -16.33 -4.04 -7.55
CA LYS A 64 -15.23 -3.24 -8.12
C LYS A 64 -14.56 -2.30 -7.14
N ASP A 65 -15.33 -1.47 -6.43
CA ASP A 65 -14.75 -0.46 -5.53
C ASP A 65 -14.35 -1.04 -4.18
N ILE A 66 -15.15 -1.97 -3.63
CA ILE A 66 -14.81 -2.71 -2.41
C ILE A 66 -13.65 -3.68 -2.68
N LYS A 67 -13.64 -4.33 -3.84
CA LYS A 67 -12.52 -5.18 -4.25
C LYS A 67 -11.23 -4.39 -4.40
N LYS A 68 -11.29 -3.17 -4.96
CA LYS A 68 -10.14 -2.26 -5.08
C LYS A 68 -9.67 -1.72 -3.72
N LEU A 69 -10.58 -1.59 -2.74
CA LEU A 69 -10.24 -1.25 -1.35
C LEU A 69 -9.48 -2.41 -0.68
N PHE A 70 -9.92 -3.67 -0.85
CA PHE A 70 -9.23 -4.83 -0.28
C PHE A 70 -7.99 -5.32 -1.03
N GLU A 71 -7.89 -5.05 -2.34
CA GLU A 71 -6.75 -5.47 -3.18
C GLU A 71 -5.47 -4.67 -2.86
N ASN A 72 -5.58 -3.42 -2.37
CA ASN A 72 -4.41 -2.60 -2.06
C ASN A 72 -3.99 -2.64 -0.58
N GLU A 73 -4.92 -2.84 0.36
CA GLU A 73 -4.62 -2.84 1.80
C GLU A 73 -3.78 -4.04 2.27
N ASN A 74 -3.68 -5.10 1.45
CA ASN A 74 -2.88 -6.28 1.77
C ASN A 74 -1.51 -6.31 1.06
N ILE A 75 -1.20 -5.31 0.22
CA ILE A 75 0.07 -5.30 -0.50
C ILE A 75 1.18 -4.83 0.43
N LYS A 76 2.09 -5.73 0.77
CA LYS A 76 3.20 -5.46 1.68
C LYS A 76 4.53 -5.62 0.97
N ILE A 77 5.46 -4.71 1.24
CA ILE A 77 6.85 -4.81 0.81
C ILE A 77 7.68 -5.11 2.05
N SER A 78 8.44 -6.20 2.01
CA SER A 78 9.35 -6.59 3.09
C SER A 78 10.76 -6.69 2.57
N VAL A 79 11.72 -6.15 3.31
CA VAL A 79 13.16 -6.34 3.06
C VAL A 79 13.58 -7.62 3.77
N ILE A 80 14.28 -8.51 3.07
CA ILE A 80 14.71 -9.82 3.60
C ILE A 80 16.18 -9.78 3.99
N ASP A 81 17.01 -9.11 3.19
CA ASP A 81 18.45 -9.14 3.37
C ASP A 81 19.09 -7.93 2.71
N PHE A 82 20.22 -7.54 3.28
CA PHE A 82 20.96 -6.37 2.89
C PHE A 82 22.46 -6.68 3.01
N LEU A 83 23.17 -6.47 1.91
CA LEU A 83 24.61 -6.57 1.87
C LEU A 83 25.17 -5.32 1.17
N SER A 84 25.94 -4.54 1.91
CA SER A 84 26.54 -3.31 1.40
C SER A 84 27.48 -3.60 0.21
N ASP A 85 27.49 -2.69 -0.77
CA ASP A 85 28.21 -2.80 -2.05
C ASP A 85 27.88 -4.05 -2.91
N HIS A 86 26.80 -4.76 -2.57
CA HIS A 86 26.35 -5.96 -3.25
C HIS A 86 24.88 -5.87 -3.65
N TYR A 87 23.95 -5.92 -2.68
CA TYR A 87 22.53 -5.91 -2.96
C TYR A 87 21.63 -5.56 -1.78
N ILE A 88 20.39 -5.18 -2.10
CA ILE A 88 19.21 -5.31 -1.23
C ILE A 88 18.26 -6.30 -1.89
N LYS A 89 17.69 -7.23 -1.13
CA LYS A 89 16.61 -8.10 -1.62
C LYS A 89 15.43 -8.10 -0.68
N GLY A 90 14.26 -8.34 -1.25
CA GLY A 90 13.02 -8.41 -0.50
C GLY A 90 11.94 -9.18 -1.24
N ILE A 91 10.73 -9.10 -0.71
CA ILE A 91 9.52 -9.74 -1.25
C ILE A 91 8.35 -8.76 -1.26
N VAL A 92 7.49 -8.91 -2.26
CA VAL A 92 6.17 -8.26 -2.32
C VAL A 92 5.12 -9.33 -2.06
N GLU A 93 4.29 -9.09 -1.04
CA GLU A 93 3.18 -9.95 -0.65
C GLU A 93 1.85 -9.29 -1.02
N GLY A 94 0.78 -10.07 -1.10
CA GLY A 94 -0.58 -9.56 -1.36
C GLY A 94 -0.92 -9.31 -2.83
N LEU A 95 0.01 -9.61 -3.76
CA LEU A 95 -0.24 -9.57 -5.20
C LEU A 95 -0.34 -10.98 -5.79
N LEU A 96 -1.24 -11.15 -6.77
CA LEU A 96 -1.27 -12.36 -7.60
C LEU A 96 -0.10 -12.38 -8.58
N GLU A 97 0.38 -13.58 -8.91
CA GLU A 97 1.50 -13.81 -9.83
C GLU A 97 1.37 -13.05 -11.17
N LYS A 98 0.17 -13.07 -11.76
CA LYS A 98 -0.14 -12.38 -13.02
C LYS A 98 -0.01 -10.85 -12.94
N GLU A 99 0.01 -10.29 -11.74
CA GLU A 99 0.06 -8.86 -11.46
C GLU A 99 1.47 -8.39 -11.13
N LEU A 100 2.33 -9.25 -10.59
CA LEU A 100 3.72 -8.93 -10.26
C LEU A 100 4.46 -8.32 -11.46
N LYS A 101 4.25 -8.88 -12.66
CA LYS A 101 4.86 -8.38 -13.90
C LYS A 101 4.43 -6.96 -14.32
N LYS A 102 3.35 -6.43 -13.74
CA LYS A 102 2.84 -5.07 -14.01
C LYS A 102 3.52 -4.02 -13.15
N TYR A 103 4.31 -4.43 -12.16
CA TYR A 103 4.91 -3.56 -11.18
C TYR A 103 6.43 -3.75 -11.11
N LYS A 104 7.08 -2.80 -10.43
CA LYS A 104 8.51 -2.81 -10.13
C LYS A 104 8.74 -2.11 -8.80
N ILE A 105 9.87 -2.39 -8.17
CA ILE A 105 10.34 -1.70 -6.96
C ILE A 105 11.32 -0.62 -7.35
N VAL A 106 11.07 0.61 -6.92
CA VAL A 106 12.04 1.71 -6.98
C VAL A 106 12.56 1.95 -5.58
N VAL A 107 13.88 2.07 -5.44
CA VAL A 107 14.52 2.32 -4.15
C VAL A 107 15.00 3.75 -4.11
N TYR A 108 14.60 4.48 -3.07
CA TYR A 108 15.08 5.83 -2.79
C TYR A 108 15.90 5.84 -1.51
N VAL A 109 16.94 6.65 -1.46
CA VAL A 109 17.76 6.88 -0.27
C VAL A 109 17.76 8.36 0.08
N LEU A 110 17.61 8.65 1.37
CA LEU A 110 17.63 10.00 1.91
C LEU A 110 19.02 10.30 2.44
N THR A 111 19.72 11.22 1.79
CA THR A 111 20.89 11.89 2.37
C THR A 111 20.47 13.31 2.76
N ASN A 112 20.73 14.31 1.92
CA ASN A 112 20.15 15.65 2.08
C ASN A 112 18.77 15.81 1.41
N LYS A 113 18.47 14.94 0.45
CA LYS A 113 17.18 14.79 -0.23
C LYS A 113 17.05 13.36 -0.70
N TRP A 114 15.90 13.02 -1.29
CA TRP A 114 15.67 11.67 -1.78
C TRP A 114 16.29 11.48 -3.17
N TYR A 115 17.12 10.45 -3.31
CA TYR A 115 17.74 10.05 -4.58
C TYR A 115 17.35 8.62 -4.92
N ILE A 116 17.17 8.32 -6.20
CA ILE A 116 17.08 6.92 -6.64
C ILE A 116 18.42 6.21 -6.35
N HIS A 117 18.32 5.01 -5.79
CA HIS A 117 19.44 4.13 -5.45
C HIS A 117 19.55 2.93 -6.41
N PRO A 118 20.77 2.42 -6.66
CA PRO A 118 22.08 3.02 -6.35
C PRO A 118 22.47 4.16 -7.28
N GLU A 119 21.86 4.28 -8.45
CA GLU A 119 22.16 5.31 -9.44
C GLU A 119 20.88 5.94 -9.96
N ALA A 120 20.93 7.22 -10.31
CA ALA A 120 19.77 7.96 -10.82
C ALA A 120 19.42 7.60 -12.28
N VAL A 121 19.48 6.31 -12.61
CA VAL A 121 19.32 5.75 -13.95
C VAL A 121 18.08 4.86 -13.96
N ASN A 122 17.18 5.06 -14.92
CA ASN A 122 15.98 4.24 -15.06
C ASN A 122 16.28 2.88 -15.74
N THR A 123 17.19 2.11 -15.15
CA THR A 123 17.61 0.79 -15.61
C THR A 123 17.41 -0.26 -14.52
N GLU A 124 16.97 -1.45 -14.92
CA GLU A 124 16.81 -2.57 -13.99
C GLU A 124 18.14 -2.90 -13.30
N GLY A 125 18.08 -3.12 -11.98
CA GLY A 125 19.23 -3.37 -11.13
C GLY A 125 19.96 -2.13 -10.64
N PHE A 126 19.68 -0.94 -11.20
CA PHE A 126 20.38 0.32 -10.88
C PHE A 126 19.48 1.47 -10.43
N GLY A 127 18.23 1.55 -10.92
CA GLY A 127 17.24 2.49 -10.39
C GLY A 127 15.87 1.86 -10.13
N TYR A 128 15.68 0.62 -10.55
CA TYR A 128 14.54 -0.19 -10.12
C TYR A 128 14.88 -1.67 -10.15
N ALA A 129 14.09 -2.50 -9.45
CA ALA A 129 14.12 -3.95 -9.55
C ALA A 129 12.78 -4.45 -10.10
N ASN A 130 12.81 -5.31 -11.11
CA ASN A 130 11.62 -6.06 -11.47
C ASN A 130 11.31 -7.08 -10.37
N ILE A 131 10.02 -7.39 -10.24
CA ILE A 131 9.54 -8.39 -9.30
C ILE A 131 9.45 -9.72 -10.04
N ARG A 132 10.05 -10.75 -9.46
CA ARG A 132 10.01 -12.12 -9.97
C ARG A 132 8.65 -12.74 -9.71
N ILE A 133 8.43 -13.91 -10.32
CA ILE A 133 7.16 -14.65 -10.26
C ILE A 133 6.79 -15.09 -8.83
N ASP A 134 7.80 -15.28 -7.98
CA ASP A 134 7.68 -15.63 -6.57
C ASP A 134 7.52 -14.40 -5.66
N GLY A 135 7.34 -13.21 -6.23
CA GLY A 135 7.23 -11.94 -5.49
C GLY A 135 8.57 -11.37 -5.03
N THR A 136 9.68 -12.06 -5.26
CA THR A 136 10.99 -11.57 -4.82
C THR A 136 11.54 -10.48 -5.74
N TRP A 137 12.32 -9.58 -5.18
CA TRP A 137 13.01 -8.53 -5.92
C TRP A 137 14.43 -8.35 -5.36
N LYS A 138 15.33 -7.86 -6.22
CA LYS A 138 16.73 -7.61 -5.86
C LYS A 138 17.24 -6.40 -6.62
N ILE A 139 17.85 -5.45 -5.92
CA ILE A 139 18.55 -4.31 -6.52
C ILE A 139 20.01 -4.32 -6.06
N LYS A 140 20.93 -3.85 -6.89
CA LYS A 140 22.32 -3.69 -6.47
C LYS A 140 22.43 -2.58 -5.44
N THR A 141 23.45 -2.67 -4.59
CA THR A 141 23.89 -1.55 -3.76
C THR A 141 25.27 -1.14 -4.20
N LYS A 142 25.65 0.09 -3.87
CA LYS A 142 26.98 0.63 -4.12
C LYS A 142 27.37 1.44 -2.90
N TRP A 143 28.54 1.16 -2.34
CA TRP A 143 29.03 1.93 -1.20
C TRP A 143 29.14 3.40 -1.59
N ARG A 144 28.69 4.30 -0.72
CA ARG A 144 28.80 5.75 -0.90
C ARG A 144 29.65 6.37 0.18
N THR A 145 30.37 7.43 -0.17
CA THR A 145 31.15 8.23 0.79
C THR A 145 30.25 8.90 1.83
N PHE A 146 28.97 9.10 1.52
CA PHE A 146 27.98 9.71 2.41
C PHE A 146 26.91 8.70 2.78
N GLN A 147 26.77 8.46 4.08
CA GLN A 147 25.76 7.60 4.67
C GLN A 147 24.36 8.21 4.48
N ALA A 148 23.42 7.42 3.99
CA ALA A 148 22.00 7.75 3.99
C ALA A 148 21.40 7.58 5.38
N TYR A 149 20.36 8.38 5.66
CA TYR A 149 19.59 8.30 6.89
C TYR A 149 18.44 7.31 6.78
N LYS A 150 17.79 7.27 5.61
CA LYS A 150 16.63 6.40 5.34
C LYS A 150 16.72 5.78 3.96
N VAL A 151 16.06 4.65 3.81
CA VAL A 151 15.82 3.98 2.53
C VAL A 151 14.33 3.67 2.39
N ALA A 152 13.77 4.06 1.25
CA ALA A 152 12.38 3.84 0.90
C ALA A 152 12.29 2.85 -0.26
N PHE A 153 11.37 1.90 -0.16
CA PHE A 153 11.08 0.91 -1.19
C PHE A 153 9.66 1.16 -1.68
N CYS A 154 9.53 1.59 -2.92
CA CYS A 154 8.27 2.03 -3.51
C CYS A 154 7.83 1.04 -4.59
N LEU A 155 6.68 0.40 -4.41
CA LEU A 155 6.03 -0.39 -5.44
C LEU A 155 5.27 0.53 -6.39
N VAL A 156 5.66 0.52 -7.66
CA VAL A 156 5.10 1.39 -8.69
C VAL A 156 4.74 0.60 -9.94
N LYS A 157 3.89 1.16 -10.79
CA LYS A 157 3.61 0.59 -12.13
C LYS A 157 4.91 0.47 -12.93
N LYS A 158 5.04 -0.60 -13.71
CA LYS A 158 6.24 -0.88 -14.51
C LYS A 158 6.57 0.26 -15.49
N SER A 159 5.54 0.91 -16.04
CA SER A 159 5.64 2.06 -16.94
C SER A 159 6.02 3.38 -16.26
N PHE A 160 6.01 3.45 -14.93
CA PHE A 160 6.36 4.66 -14.20
C PHE A 160 7.85 4.99 -14.41
N ILE A 161 8.14 6.24 -14.73
CA ILE A 161 9.50 6.75 -14.85
C ILE A 161 9.79 7.51 -13.56
N PRO A 162 10.58 6.95 -12.63
CA PRO A 162 10.85 7.59 -11.36
C PRO A 162 11.72 8.84 -11.54
N PRO A 163 11.42 9.95 -10.87
CA PRO A 163 12.28 11.12 -10.89
C PRO A 163 13.61 10.80 -10.19
N ALA A 164 14.72 11.19 -10.81
CA ALA A 164 16.09 10.99 -10.30
C ALA A 164 16.24 11.44 -8.84
N THR A 165 15.61 12.58 -8.51
CA THR A 165 15.56 13.16 -7.17
C THR A 165 14.16 13.63 -6.83
N VAL A 166 13.83 13.64 -5.55
CA VAL A 166 12.68 14.37 -5.00
C VAL A 166 13.23 15.39 -4.03
N GLU A 167 12.90 16.67 -4.26
CA GLU A 167 13.30 17.76 -3.37
C GLU A 167 12.56 17.63 -2.03
N GLY A 168 13.23 18.07 -0.96
CA GLY A 168 12.77 17.87 0.41
C GLY A 168 13.36 16.63 1.08
N ASP A 169 13.27 16.60 2.41
CA ASP A 169 13.81 15.55 3.28
C ASP A 169 12.71 14.78 4.03
N SER A 170 11.44 15.12 3.78
CA SER A 170 10.32 14.48 4.45
C SER A 170 9.87 13.20 3.73
N ASP A 171 9.40 12.22 4.50
CA ASP A 171 8.80 11.00 3.96
C ASP A 171 7.53 11.35 3.14
N TYR A 172 6.78 12.36 3.57
CA TYR A 172 5.53 12.80 2.93
C TYR A 172 5.76 13.30 1.50
N GLU A 173 6.77 14.14 1.26
CA GLU A 173 7.08 14.66 -0.07
C GLU A 173 7.46 13.55 -1.05
N LEU A 174 8.26 12.57 -0.59
CA LEU A 174 8.58 11.39 -1.38
C LEU A 174 7.29 10.65 -1.77
N ILE A 175 6.46 10.31 -0.80
CA ILE A 175 5.26 9.49 -1.05
C ILE A 175 4.26 10.23 -1.94
N GLN A 176 4.06 11.53 -1.75
CA GLN A 176 3.21 12.32 -2.63
C GLN A 176 3.74 12.39 -4.06
N ARG A 177 5.05 12.58 -4.22
CA ARG A 177 5.66 12.74 -5.54
C ARG A 177 5.68 11.44 -6.34
N ILE A 178 5.94 10.32 -5.67
CA ILE A 178 6.01 9.00 -6.30
C ILE A 178 4.62 8.39 -6.45
N ASN A 179 3.71 8.67 -5.51
CA ASN A 179 2.39 8.08 -5.40
C ASN A 179 2.41 6.53 -5.56
N PRO A 180 3.19 5.83 -4.71
CA PRO A 180 3.36 4.39 -4.84
C PRO A 180 2.08 3.64 -4.46
N ILE A 181 1.93 2.43 -5.01
CA ILE A 181 0.82 1.52 -4.68
C ILE A 181 0.96 1.02 -3.25
N SER A 182 2.21 0.72 -2.86
CA SER A 182 2.60 0.35 -1.51
C SER A 182 4.05 0.80 -1.30
N TYR A 183 4.43 1.05 -0.05
CA TYR A 183 5.77 1.48 0.29
C TYR A 183 6.18 1.02 1.68
N THR A 184 7.49 0.96 1.91
CA THR A 184 8.06 0.87 3.26
C THR A 184 9.29 1.76 3.33
N ILE A 185 9.47 2.44 4.48
CA ILE A 185 10.61 3.31 4.74
C ILE A 185 11.28 2.82 6.00
N ASN A 186 12.57 2.54 5.89
CA ASN A 186 13.40 2.06 6.99
C ASN A 186 14.55 3.03 7.23
N ILE A 187 15.12 2.98 8.43
CA ILE A 187 16.44 3.56 8.68
C ILE A 187 17.42 2.88 7.73
N ALA A 188 18.27 3.66 7.06
CA ALA A 188 19.24 3.10 6.14
C ALA A 188 20.29 2.30 6.92
N PRO A 189 20.62 1.07 6.49
CA PRO A 189 21.73 0.33 7.05
C PRO A 189 23.06 1.02 6.71
N GLU A 190 24.11 0.69 7.46
CA GLU A 190 25.45 1.21 7.22
C GLU A 190 25.95 0.86 5.81
N GLY A 191 26.53 1.85 5.12
CA GLY A 191 27.11 1.68 3.79
C GLY A 191 26.18 1.94 2.61
N ILE A 192 24.96 2.43 2.85
CA ILE A 192 24.08 3.01 1.81
C ILE A 192 24.26 4.53 1.75
#